data_AF-A0A382QWM4-F1
#
_entry.id   AF-A0A382QWM4-F1
#
_cell.length_a   1.000
_cell.length_b   1.000
_cell.length_c   1.000
_cell.angle_alpha   90.00
_cell.angle_beta   90.00
_cell.angle_gamma   90.00
#
_symmetry.space_group_name_H-M   'P 1'
#
loop_
_entity.id
_entity.type
_entity.pdbx_description
1 polymer ?
#
loop_
_entity_poly.entity_id
_entity_poly.type
_entity_poly.pdbx_seq_one_letter_code
_entity_poly.pdbx_strand_id
1 'polypeptide(L)'
;MGNHQVRYQVLNRHQMSREANFRDIKVHATTEELDVLDESGYLVREQLFQADHLEKLRASTDHLFESEVDVSKRKTSERSWGSILRYLEDKDPLFLDLIQFEPIVSIARAMMGPAVRLRGLSARISWPGDEIQSAPYHQHLRVNLLPRPPWFS
;
A
#
# COMPACT_ATOMS: atom_id res chain seq x y z
N MET A 1 -18.07 -8.16 3.99
CA MET A 1 -17.48 -6.85 3.61
C MET A 1 -18.59 -5.81 3.67
N GLY A 2 -18.44 -4.80 4.54
CA GLY A 2 -19.33 -3.63 4.49
C GLY A 2 -19.09 -2.87 3.19
N ASN A 3 -20.17 -2.52 2.50
CA ASN A 3 -20.11 -1.63 1.35
C ASN A 3 -20.93 -0.40 1.69
N HIS A 4 -20.27 0.75 1.78
CA HIS A 4 -20.94 2.04 1.93
C HIS A 4 -20.34 3.05 0.93
N GLN A 5 -20.90 4.25 0.89
CA GLN A 5 -20.48 5.30 -0.03
C GLN A 5 -20.05 6.53 0.76
N VAL A 6 -18.88 7.06 0.43
CA VAL A 6 -18.42 8.35 0.94
C VAL A 6 -18.41 9.34 -0.20
N ARG A 7 -19.04 10.50 0.02
CA ARG A 7 -19.14 11.58 -0.97
C ARG A 7 -18.27 12.75 -0.57
N TYR A 8 -17.32 13.10 -1.44
CA TYR A 8 -16.47 14.27 -1.29
C TYR A 8 -16.91 15.39 -2.21
N GLN A 9 -16.91 16.63 -1.71
CA GLN A 9 -16.96 17.80 -2.56
C GLN A 9 -15.53 18.21 -2.96
N VAL A 10 -15.26 18.29 -4.26
CA VAL A 10 -13.99 18.81 -4.78
C VAL A 10 -14.07 20.32 -4.81
N LEU A 11 -13.33 20.96 -3.90
CA LEU A 11 -13.24 22.42 -3.83
C LEU A 11 -12.25 22.94 -4.87
N ASN A 12 -12.73 23.23 -6.09
CA ASN A 12 -11.90 23.84 -7.12
C ASN A 12 -12.26 25.32 -7.32
N ARG A 13 -11.35 26.22 -6.91
CA ARG A 13 -11.52 27.68 -7.08
C ARG A 13 -11.57 28.14 -8.54
N HIS A 14 -11.03 27.37 -9.48
CA HIS A 14 -11.01 27.70 -10.91
C HIS A 14 -12.21 27.13 -11.67
N GLN A 15 -13.15 26.48 -10.98
CA GLN A 15 -14.33 25.93 -11.63
C GLN A 15 -15.27 27.08 -12.02
N MET A 16 -15.40 27.32 -13.33
CA MET A 16 -16.25 28.41 -13.86
C MET A 16 -17.75 28.09 -13.80
N SER A 17 -18.11 26.80 -13.67
CA SER A 17 -19.49 26.40 -13.38
C SER A 17 -19.79 26.61 -11.89
N ARG A 18 -20.94 27.20 -11.55
CA ARG A 18 -21.43 27.29 -10.15
C ARG A 18 -21.87 25.94 -9.57
N GLU A 19 -21.79 24.87 -10.34
CA GLU A 19 -22.16 23.52 -9.91
C GLU A 19 -21.08 22.91 -9.02
N ALA A 20 -21.50 22.44 -7.84
CA ALA A 20 -20.61 21.74 -6.93
C ALA A 20 -20.13 20.41 -7.54
N ASN A 21 -18.81 20.21 -7.58
CA ASN A 21 -18.19 19.00 -8.08
C ASN A 21 -18.09 17.97 -6.95
N PHE A 22 -18.65 16.78 -7.17
CA PHE A 22 -18.62 15.71 -6.18
C PHE A 22 -17.88 14.48 -6.73
N ARG A 23 -17.23 13.75 -5.81
CA ARG A 23 -16.60 12.46 -6.05
C ARG A 23 -17.13 11.48 -5.05
N ASP A 24 -17.80 10.45 -5.56
CA ASP A 24 -18.29 9.37 -4.73
C ASP A 24 -17.31 8.20 -4.75
N ILE A 25 -17.12 7.59 -3.59
CA ILE A 25 -16.21 6.47 -3.38
C ILE A 25 -17.03 5.34 -2.81
N LYS A 26 -17.09 4.21 -3.51
CA LYS A 26 -17.60 2.97 -2.95
C LYS A 26 -16.52 2.39 -2.05
N VAL A 27 -16.77 2.38 -0.74
CA VAL A 27 -15.81 1.95 0.27
C VAL A 27 -16.03 0.48 0.58
N HIS A 28 -14.97 -0.31 0.44
CA HIS A 28 -14.95 -1.75 0.70
C HIS A 28 -14.53 -2.06 2.14
N ALA A 29 -15.04 -1.28 3.10
CA ALA A 29 -14.87 -1.44 4.54
C ALA A 29 -16.12 -0.95 5.27
N THR A 30 -16.35 -1.41 6.50
CA THR A 30 -17.36 -0.84 7.40
C THR A 30 -16.88 0.47 7.99
N THR A 31 -17.80 1.26 8.57
CA THR A 31 -17.46 2.48 9.32
C THR A 31 -16.55 2.18 10.51
N GLU A 32 -16.80 1.08 11.21
CA GLU A 32 -16.02 0.65 12.37
C GLU A 32 -14.59 0.26 11.98
N GLU A 33 -14.40 -0.36 10.81
CA GLU A 33 -13.05 -0.63 10.27
C GLU A 33 -12.29 0.67 9.99
N LEU A 34 -12.98 1.74 9.56
CA LEU A 34 -12.36 3.05 9.33
C LEU A 34 -12.02 3.75 10.65
N ASP A 35 -12.90 3.68 11.65
CA ASP A 35 -12.67 4.25 12.97
C ASP A 35 -11.46 3.58 13.64
N VAL A 36 -11.36 2.25 13.57
CA VAL A 36 -10.19 1.50 14.05
C VAL A 36 -8.91 1.93 13.34
N LEU A 37 -8.96 2.16 12.03
CA LEU A 37 -7.81 2.60 11.26
C LEU A 37 -7.35 4.01 11.69
N ASP A 38 -8.29 4.92 11.96
CA ASP A 38 -7.98 6.28 12.45
C ASP A 38 -7.36 6.25 13.85
N GLU A 39 -7.95 5.47 14.76
CA GLU A 39 -7.52 5.40 16.16
C GLU A 39 -6.18 4.66 16.34
N SER A 40 -5.99 3.54 15.63
CA SER A 40 -4.83 2.66 15.84
C SER A 40 -3.70 2.86 14.84
N GLY A 41 -3.96 3.53 13.73
CA GLY A 41 -3.01 3.72 12.63
C GLY A 41 -2.77 2.48 11.77
N TYR A 42 -3.50 1.38 11.98
CA TYR A 42 -3.46 0.19 11.14
C TYR A 42 -4.82 -0.53 11.08
N LEU A 43 -5.01 -1.38 10.08
CA LEU A 43 -6.21 -2.21 9.94
C LEU A 43 -5.80 -3.62 9.49
N VAL A 44 -6.27 -4.64 10.21
CA VAL A 44 -6.04 -6.05 9.85
C VAL A 44 -7.28 -6.58 9.15
N ARG A 45 -7.10 -7.11 7.94
CA ARG A 45 -8.17 -7.73 7.15
C ARG A 45 -7.79 -9.15 6.78
N GLU A 46 -8.42 -10.10 7.44
CA GLU A 46 -8.18 -11.52 7.18
C GLU A 46 -8.83 -11.95 5.86
N GLN A 47 -8.21 -12.93 5.19
CA GLN A 47 -8.77 -13.57 3.99
C GLN A 47 -9.13 -12.59 2.87
N LEU A 48 -8.41 -11.46 2.78
CA LEU A 48 -8.66 -10.44 1.75
C LEU A 48 -8.46 -10.97 0.33
N PHE A 49 -7.50 -11.88 0.15
CA PHE A 49 -7.23 -12.57 -1.10
C PHE A 49 -7.87 -13.96 -1.10
N GLN A 50 -8.53 -14.29 -2.20
CA GLN A 50 -9.07 -15.64 -2.44
C GLN A 50 -7.96 -16.57 -2.95
N ALA A 51 -8.14 -17.89 -2.78
CA ALA A 51 -7.11 -18.89 -3.05
C ALA A 51 -6.44 -18.72 -4.43
N ASP A 52 -7.20 -18.66 -5.52
CA ASP A 52 -6.65 -18.52 -6.87
C ASP A 52 -5.87 -17.22 -7.08
N HIS A 53 -6.33 -16.12 -6.47
CA HIS A 53 -5.64 -14.83 -6.57
C HIS A 53 -4.34 -14.86 -5.76
N LEU A 54 -4.37 -15.44 -4.57
CA LEU A 54 -3.20 -15.61 -3.72
C LEU A 54 -2.13 -16.48 -4.40
N GLU A 55 -2.53 -17.61 -4.99
CA GLU A 55 -1.60 -18.50 -5.68
C GLU A 55 -0.95 -17.82 -6.90
N LYS A 56 -1.71 -17.03 -7.67
CA LYS A 56 -1.14 -16.23 -8.77
C LYS A 56 -0.11 -15.22 -8.27
N LEU A 57 -0.41 -14.50 -7.18
CA LEU A 57 0.51 -13.52 -6.59
C LEU A 57 1.79 -14.18 -6.09
N ARG A 58 1.68 -15.35 -5.47
CA ARG A 58 2.82 -16.15 -5.02
C ARG A 58 3.68 -16.60 -6.21
N ALA A 59 3.07 -17.25 -7.20
CA ALA A 59 3.77 -17.76 -8.37
C ALA A 59 4.50 -16.66 -9.16
N SER A 60 3.86 -15.49 -9.35
CA SER A 60 4.49 -14.35 -10.00
C SER A 60 5.65 -13.77 -9.18
N THR A 61 5.50 -13.70 -7.85
CA THR A 61 6.58 -13.25 -6.96
C THR A 61 7.78 -14.20 -7.02
N ASP A 62 7.54 -15.52 -6.99
CA ASP A 62 8.59 -16.54 -7.07
C ASP A 62 9.31 -16.50 -8.42
N HIS A 63 8.56 -16.38 -9.52
CA HIS A 63 9.14 -16.24 -10.86
C HIS A 63 10.02 -14.98 -10.99
N LEU A 64 9.53 -13.82 -10.55
CA LEU A 64 10.32 -12.59 -10.58
C LEU A 64 11.57 -12.71 -9.71
N PHE A 65 11.42 -13.33 -8.54
CA PHE A 65 12.53 -13.57 -7.63
C PHE A 65 13.63 -14.41 -8.26
N GLU A 66 13.28 -15.54 -8.87
CA GLU A 66 14.24 -16.42 -9.57
C GLU A 66 14.93 -15.71 -10.74
N SER A 67 14.21 -14.85 -11.44
CA SER A 67 14.73 -14.14 -12.61
C SER A 67 15.66 -12.97 -12.26
N GLU A 68 15.46 -12.29 -11.13
CA GLU A 68 16.15 -11.03 -10.80
C GLU A 68 17.15 -11.14 -9.66
N VAL A 69 16.97 -12.10 -8.74
CA VAL A 69 17.72 -12.13 -7.48
C VAL A 69 18.84 -13.15 -7.53
N ASP A 70 20.05 -12.64 -7.65
CA ASP A 70 21.26 -13.43 -7.45
C ASP A 70 21.53 -13.61 -5.94
N VAL A 71 21.14 -14.77 -5.41
CA VAL A 71 21.29 -15.12 -3.99
C VAL A 71 22.77 -15.11 -3.56
N SER A 72 23.70 -15.44 -4.47
CA SER A 72 25.14 -15.49 -4.16
C SER A 72 25.74 -14.11 -3.86
N LYS A 73 25.10 -13.05 -4.34
CA LYS A 73 25.54 -11.65 -4.15
C LYS A 73 24.93 -11.00 -2.91
N ARG A 74 24.13 -11.72 -2.14
CA ARG A 74 23.50 -11.17 -0.94
C ARG A 74 24.53 -10.91 0.14
N LYS A 75 24.48 -9.70 0.68
CA LYS A 75 25.25 -9.32 1.86
C LYS A 75 24.37 -9.49 3.08
N THR A 76 24.71 -10.47 3.90
CA THR A 76 24.09 -10.71 5.19
C THR A 76 24.76 -9.78 6.23
N SER A 77 24.48 -8.47 6.14
CA SER A 77 24.98 -7.52 7.15
C SER A 77 24.21 -7.66 8.47
N GLU A 78 24.76 -7.11 9.56
CA GLU A 78 24.13 -7.05 10.90
C GLU A 78 22.71 -6.44 10.91
N ARG A 79 22.32 -5.77 9.82
CA ARG A 79 20.94 -5.36 9.53
C ARG A 79 20.63 -5.69 8.08
N SER A 80 19.56 -6.44 7.83
CA SER A 80 19.06 -6.74 6.48
C SER A 80 17.53 -6.68 6.47
N TRP A 81 16.99 -6.27 5.33
CA TRP A 81 15.55 -6.15 5.08
C TRP A 81 15.01 -7.33 4.25
N GLY A 82 15.80 -8.42 4.18
CA GLY A 82 15.59 -9.49 3.22
C GLY A 82 15.83 -9.04 1.77
N SER A 83 15.35 -9.84 0.82
CA SER A 83 15.33 -9.44 -0.59
C SER A 83 14.13 -8.55 -0.89
N ILE A 84 14.35 -7.49 -1.66
CA ILE A 84 13.30 -6.55 -2.03
C ILE A 84 13.22 -6.48 -3.56
N LEU A 85 12.12 -7.01 -4.11
CA LEU A 85 11.74 -6.76 -5.50
C LEU A 85 10.98 -5.45 -5.56
N ARG A 86 11.39 -4.54 -6.44
CA ARG A 86 10.80 -3.20 -6.58
C ARG A 86 10.13 -3.04 -7.94
N TYR A 87 9.19 -2.10 -8.01
CA TYR A 87 8.48 -1.74 -9.25
C TYR A 87 7.76 -2.94 -9.86
N LEU A 88 7.07 -3.71 -9.01
CA LEU A 88 6.42 -4.95 -9.44
C LEU A 88 5.35 -4.69 -10.51
N GLU A 89 4.66 -3.56 -10.39
CA GLU A 89 3.65 -3.08 -11.32
C GLU A 89 4.16 -2.87 -12.75
N ASP A 90 5.47 -2.64 -12.92
CA ASP A 90 6.09 -2.46 -14.24
C ASP A 90 6.54 -3.80 -14.85
N LYS A 91 6.49 -4.90 -14.08
CA LYS A 91 7.12 -6.18 -14.41
C LYS A 91 6.13 -7.29 -14.69
N ASP A 92 4.99 -7.29 -14.00
CA ASP A 92 3.91 -8.25 -14.22
C ASP A 92 2.54 -7.53 -14.13
N PRO A 93 1.67 -7.66 -15.15
CA PRO A 93 0.32 -7.10 -15.12
C PRO A 93 -0.48 -7.45 -13.86
N LEU A 94 -0.23 -8.61 -13.25
CA LEU A 94 -0.88 -9.01 -12.00
C LEU A 94 -0.65 -7.99 -10.87
N PHE A 95 0.56 -7.42 -10.79
CA PHE A 95 0.89 -6.41 -9.78
C PHE A 95 0.36 -5.02 -10.15
N LEU A 96 0.21 -4.73 -11.45
CA LEU A 96 -0.48 -3.53 -11.92
C LEU A 96 -1.97 -3.56 -11.57
N ASP A 97 -2.59 -4.74 -11.60
CA ASP A 97 -3.96 -4.91 -11.11
C ASP A 97 -4.02 -4.79 -9.58
N LEU A 98 -3.05 -5.39 -8.87
CA LEU A 98 -3.01 -5.35 -7.41
C LEU A 98 -2.86 -3.92 -6.85
N ILE A 99 -2.05 -3.07 -7.47
CA ILE A 99 -1.89 -1.67 -7.03
C ILE A 99 -3.18 -0.83 -7.20
N GLN A 100 -4.16 -1.36 -7.96
CA GLN A 100 -5.48 -0.78 -8.17
C GLN A 100 -6.59 -1.51 -7.41
N PHE A 101 -6.25 -2.50 -6.58
CA PHE A 101 -7.22 -3.38 -5.92
C PHE A 101 -8.14 -2.61 -4.96
N GLU A 102 -9.40 -2.40 -5.39
CA GLU A 102 -10.37 -1.55 -4.69
C GLU A 102 -10.62 -1.92 -3.22
N PRO A 103 -10.58 -3.20 -2.79
CA PRO A 103 -10.64 -3.54 -1.37
C PRO A 103 -9.56 -2.86 -0.50
N ILE A 104 -8.44 -2.44 -1.08
CA ILE A 104 -7.38 -1.67 -0.41
C ILE A 104 -7.50 -0.19 -0.77
N VAL A 105 -7.57 0.14 -2.06
CA VAL A 105 -7.48 1.53 -2.54
C VAL A 105 -8.68 2.36 -2.11
N SER A 106 -9.88 1.78 -2.05
CA SER A 106 -11.08 2.50 -1.61
C SER A 106 -11.01 2.96 -0.15
N ILE A 107 -10.36 2.18 0.72
CA ILE A 107 -10.11 2.55 2.13
C ILE A 107 -9.15 3.74 2.18
N ALA A 108 -8.03 3.66 1.46
CA ALA A 108 -7.06 4.76 1.40
C ALA A 108 -7.71 6.06 0.88
N ARG A 109 -8.60 5.94 -0.10
CA ARG A 109 -9.38 7.07 -0.63
C ARG A 109 -10.46 7.58 0.33
N ALA A 110 -11.06 6.72 1.14
CA ALA A 110 -12.01 7.11 2.19
C ALA A 110 -11.33 7.82 3.38
N MET A 111 -10.06 7.50 3.67
CA MET A 111 -9.34 8.15 4.76
C MET A 111 -8.64 9.44 4.33
N MET A 112 -8.05 9.46 3.12
CA MET A 112 -7.19 10.57 2.67
C MET A 112 -7.78 11.36 1.50
N GLY A 113 -8.98 11.01 1.02
CA GLY A 113 -9.69 11.67 -0.05
C GLY A 113 -9.51 11.06 -1.45
N PRO A 114 -10.30 11.51 -2.44
CA PRO A 114 -10.49 10.81 -3.72
C PRO A 114 -9.29 10.85 -4.67
N ALA A 115 -8.30 11.73 -4.43
CA ALA A 115 -7.14 11.90 -5.30
C ALA A 115 -6.01 10.89 -5.04
N VAL A 116 -6.14 10.07 -4.00
CA VAL A 116 -5.11 9.09 -3.59
C VAL A 116 -4.86 8.08 -4.70
N ARG A 117 -3.56 7.82 -4.92
CA ARG A 117 -3.05 6.75 -5.77
C ARG A 117 -1.85 6.10 -5.09
N LEU A 118 -1.76 4.78 -5.19
CA LEU A 118 -0.57 4.06 -4.78
C LEU A 118 0.52 4.28 -5.83
N ARG A 119 1.74 4.59 -5.37
CA ARG A 119 2.86 5.01 -6.25
C ARG A 119 3.69 3.85 -6.77
N GLY A 120 3.75 2.75 -6.03
CA GLY A 120 4.51 1.58 -6.45
C GLY A 120 4.35 0.44 -5.47
N LEU A 121 4.65 -0.75 -5.95
CA LEU A 121 4.54 -1.98 -5.20
C LEU A 121 5.94 -2.62 -5.08
N SER A 122 6.17 -3.27 -3.94
CA SER A 122 7.40 -4.02 -3.69
C SER A 122 7.08 -5.27 -2.91
N ALA A 123 7.71 -6.39 -3.25
CA ALA A 123 7.69 -7.60 -2.45
C ALA A 123 8.93 -7.62 -1.57
N ARG A 124 8.73 -7.91 -0.27
CA ARG A 124 9.81 -8.24 0.65
C ARG A 124 9.79 -9.74 0.88
N ILE A 125 10.94 -10.36 0.74
CA ILE A 125 11.11 -11.81 0.80
C ILE A 125 12.14 -12.13 1.87
N SER A 126 11.75 -12.97 2.81
CA SER A 126 12.58 -13.42 3.92
C SER A 126 12.48 -14.94 4.07
N TRP A 127 13.57 -15.58 4.47
CA TRP A 127 13.62 -17.03 4.71
C TRP A 127 13.76 -17.33 6.21
N PRO A 128 13.25 -18.48 6.67
CA PRO A 128 13.59 -18.98 7.99
C PRO A 128 15.09 -19.25 8.11
N GLY A 129 15.66 -19.04 9.30
CA GLY A 129 17.07 -19.30 9.59
C GLY A 129 17.70 -18.25 10.51
N ASP A 130 19.01 -18.38 10.72
CA ASP A 130 19.77 -17.52 11.65
C ASP A 130 20.13 -16.16 11.04
N GLU A 131 19.93 -15.97 9.74
CA GLU A 131 20.19 -14.69 9.08
C GLU A 131 19.17 -13.63 9.53
N ILE A 132 19.67 -12.53 10.10
CA ILE A 132 18.85 -11.39 10.50
C ILE A 132 18.23 -10.74 9.24
N GLN A 133 16.96 -11.01 8.98
CA GLN A 133 16.19 -10.41 7.87
C GLN A 133 15.02 -9.56 8.38
N SER A 134 15.03 -9.24 9.67
CA SER A 134 13.98 -8.47 10.33
C SER A 134 14.12 -6.98 10.04
N ALA A 135 12.98 -6.35 9.77
CA ALA A 135 12.90 -4.90 9.73
C ALA A 135 13.06 -4.35 11.17
N PRO A 136 14.06 -3.51 11.45
CA PRO A 136 14.14 -2.83 12.75
C PRO A 136 12.92 -1.92 12.94
N TYR A 137 12.57 -1.56 14.17
CA TYR A 137 11.53 -0.56 14.41
C TYR A 137 11.88 0.76 13.71
N HIS A 138 10.96 1.25 12.89
CA HIS A 138 11.13 2.45 12.08
C HIS A 138 9.76 3.04 11.73
N GLN A 139 9.76 4.30 11.30
CA GLN A 139 8.58 4.94 10.73
C GLN A 139 8.82 5.14 9.22
N HIS A 140 7.81 4.87 8.40
CA HIS A 140 7.84 5.20 6.97
C HIS A 140 7.59 6.71 6.73
N LEU A 141 8.39 7.56 7.37
CA LEU A 141 8.35 9.01 7.19
C LEU A 141 9.37 9.40 6.12
N ARG A 142 8.92 10.00 5.01
CA ARG A 142 9.84 10.46 3.97
C ARG A 142 10.62 11.73 4.36
N VAL A 143 10.23 12.44 5.43
CA VAL A 143 10.89 13.68 5.87
C VAL A 143 10.71 13.86 7.39
N ASN A 144 11.78 13.63 8.16
CA ASN A 144 11.83 13.98 9.58
C ASN A 144 12.97 15.00 9.77
N LEU A 145 12.69 16.27 9.44
CA LEU A 145 13.67 17.35 9.49
C LEU A 145 13.70 18.00 10.87
N LEU A 146 14.90 18.35 11.33
CA LEU A 146 15.11 19.20 12.50
C LEU A 146 15.87 20.47 12.06
N PRO A 147 15.32 21.67 12.31
CA PRO A 147 14.03 21.93 12.94
C PRO A 147 12.85 21.45 12.08
N ARG A 148 11.73 21.10 12.74
CA ARG A 148 10.50 20.72 12.03
C ARG A 148 9.99 21.94 11.24
N PRO A 149 9.76 21.84 9.92
CA PRO A 149 9.25 22.95 9.14
C PRO A 149 7.85 23.39 9.62
N PRO A 150 7.48 24.67 9.54
CA PRO A 150 6.21 25.20 10.07
C PRO A 150 4.92 24.59 9.49
N TRP A 151 4.99 23.83 8.40
CA TRP A 151 3.83 23.13 7.81
C TRP A 151 3.66 21.71 8.38
N PHE A 152 4.66 21.20 9.09
CA PHE A 152 4.67 19.90 9.77
C PHE A 152 4.92 20.06 11.28
N SER A 153 4.71 21.28 11.79
CA SER A 153 4.80 21.64 13.21
C SER A 153 3.48 21.43 13.93
#